data_AF-A0A8C2MHT3-F1
#
_entry.id   AF-A0A8C2MHT3-F1
#
_cell.length_a   1.000
_cell.length_b   1.000
_cell.length_c   1.000
_cell.angle_alpha   90.00
_cell.angle_beta   90.00
_cell.angle_gamma   90.00
#
_symmetry.space_group_name_H-M   'P 1'
#
loop_
_entity.id
_entity.type
_entity.pdbx_description
1 polymer ?
#
loop_
_entity_poly.entity_id
_entity_poly.type
_entity_poly.pdbx_seq_one_letter_code
_entity_poly.pdbx_strand_id
1 'polypeptide(L)'
;MLSSLSEWLWQERYWLPPNSTWAQLEDRDGLVFAHPHHMLAALPMALVLLAVRIIFERFVALPLSRWMGIKDQIRRQMTPNPVLEKYFLRMGQRPVETQMVLLAAQCGLTLRQTQRWFRRRRNQQRPCLSKKFCEASWRFVFYQCSFVGGISILYHEPWFWTVALCWEDYPQQTLNLALYWWYLVELGFYISLLITLPFDIKRKVHLCIALPGLLFSWPWRGGPATTKLSDVTASKPCPSLFSFPVT
;
A
#
# COMPACT_ATOMS: atom_id res chain seq x y z
N MET A 1 18.19 -23.89 -12.39
CA MET A 1 18.09 -22.86 -11.33
C MET A 1 16.69 -22.26 -11.28
N LEU A 2 16.19 -21.60 -12.33
CA LEU A 2 14.79 -21.14 -12.37
C LEU A 2 13.78 -22.29 -12.49
N SER A 3 14.07 -23.31 -13.31
CA SER A 3 13.24 -24.51 -13.47
C SER A 3 13.09 -25.32 -12.16
N SER A 4 14.18 -25.50 -11.43
CA SER A 4 14.20 -26.19 -10.13
C SER A 4 13.42 -25.42 -9.05
N LEU A 5 13.44 -24.07 -9.08
CA LEU A 5 12.64 -23.25 -8.18
C LEU A 5 11.16 -23.27 -8.55
N SER A 6 10.83 -23.28 -9.85
CA SER A 6 9.43 -23.40 -10.28
C SER A 6 8.85 -24.77 -9.94
N GLU A 7 9.59 -25.86 -10.13
CA GLU A 7 9.13 -27.21 -9.74
C GLU A 7 8.93 -27.34 -8.23
N TRP A 8 9.82 -26.71 -7.44
CA TRP A 8 9.68 -26.68 -5.99
C TRP A 8 8.48 -25.82 -5.52
N LEU A 9 8.23 -24.66 -6.15
CA LEU A 9 7.10 -23.80 -5.82
C LEU A 9 5.74 -24.41 -6.22
N TRP A 10 5.69 -25.16 -7.33
CA TRP A 10 4.45 -25.73 -7.89
C TRP A 10 4.17 -27.16 -7.46
N GLN A 11 4.75 -27.60 -6.35
CA GLN A 11 4.56 -28.95 -5.83
C GLN A 11 3.08 -29.18 -5.44
N GLU A 12 2.48 -30.26 -5.95
CA GLU A 12 1.05 -30.59 -5.81
C GLU A 12 0.54 -30.52 -4.36
N ARG A 13 1.38 -30.96 -3.42
CA ARG A 13 1.07 -31.01 -1.99
C ARG A 13 0.75 -29.65 -1.35
N TYR A 14 1.23 -28.54 -1.90
CA TYR A 14 0.98 -27.20 -1.33
C TYR A 14 -0.29 -26.55 -1.86
N TRP A 15 -0.72 -26.91 -3.07
CA TRP A 15 -1.78 -26.20 -3.80
C TRP A 15 -3.05 -27.03 -3.95
N LEU A 16 -2.95 -28.36 -3.95
CA LEU A 16 -4.05 -29.28 -4.22
C LEU A 16 -4.42 -30.09 -2.96
N PRO A 17 -5.70 -30.48 -2.80
CA PRO A 17 -6.13 -31.41 -1.77
C PRO A 17 -5.51 -32.81 -1.95
N PRO A 18 -5.39 -33.61 -0.87
CA PRO A 18 -4.80 -34.94 -0.94
C PRO A 18 -5.54 -35.80 -1.98
N ASN A 19 -4.79 -36.52 -2.82
CA ASN A 19 -5.25 -37.39 -3.92
C ASN A 19 -5.65 -36.69 -5.24
N SER A 20 -5.26 -35.43 -5.45
CA SER A 20 -5.42 -34.75 -6.74
C SER A 20 -4.06 -34.35 -7.32
N THR A 21 -3.89 -34.53 -8.63
CA THR A 21 -2.63 -34.26 -9.36
C THR A 21 -2.86 -33.22 -10.46
N TRP A 22 -1.83 -32.47 -10.84
CA TRP A 22 -1.93 -31.47 -11.92
C TRP A 22 -2.34 -32.10 -13.26
N ALA A 23 -2.01 -33.38 -13.48
CA ALA A 23 -2.37 -34.14 -14.67
C ALA A 23 -3.90 -34.35 -14.84
N GLN A 24 -4.70 -34.17 -13.79
CA GLN A 24 -6.16 -34.22 -13.85
C GLN A 24 -6.78 -32.87 -14.23
N LEU A 25 -6.01 -31.78 -14.15
CA LEU A 25 -6.41 -30.41 -14.50
C LEU A 25 -5.84 -29.97 -15.86
N GLU A 26 -5.37 -30.90 -16.68
CA GLU A 26 -4.88 -30.58 -18.02
C GLU A 26 -6.05 -30.20 -18.94
N ASP A 27 -5.90 -29.13 -19.72
CA ASP A 27 -6.94 -28.62 -20.61
C ASP A 27 -7.44 -29.73 -21.55
N ARG A 28 -8.71 -30.13 -21.40
CA ARG A 28 -9.38 -31.13 -22.23
C ARG A 28 -10.65 -30.54 -22.82
N ASP A 29 -10.92 -30.87 -24.07
CA ASP A 29 -12.20 -30.60 -24.74
C ASP A 29 -12.63 -29.10 -24.76
N GLY A 30 -11.66 -28.18 -24.84
CA GLY A 30 -11.92 -26.73 -24.91
C GLY A 30 -12.26 -26.07 -23.57
N LEU A 31 -12.18 -26.82 -22.47
CA LEU A 31 -12.36 -26.34 -21.11
C LEU A 31 -11.00 -25.93 -20.54
N VAL A 32 -10.88 -24.67 -20.13
CA VAL A 32 -9.65 -24.12 -19.53
C VAL A 32 -9.69 -24.37 -18.02
N PHE A 33 -8.64 -24.99 -17.49
CA PHE A 33 -8.48 -25.22 -16.05
C PHE A 33 -7.46 -24.27 -15.42
N ALA A 34 -7.57 -24.08 -14.10
CA ALA A 34 -6.72 -23.17 -13.34
C ALA A 34 -5.27 -23.67 -13.25
N HIS A 35 -4.42 -23.28 -14.21
CA HIS A 35 -3.00 -23.59 -14.16
C HIS A 35 -2.18 -22.58 -13.32
N PRO A 36 -1.19 -23.05 -12.56
CA PRO A 36 -0.29 -22.18 -11.79
C PRO A 36 0.53 -21.22 -12.69
N HIS A 37 0.82 -21.60 -13.93
CA HIS A 37 1.49 -20.75 -14.91
C HIS A 37 0.69 -19.49 -15.27
N HIS A 38 -0.63 -19.48 -15.10
CA HIS A 38 -1.43 -18.28 -15.30
C HIS A 38 -1.11 -17.17 -14.29
N MET A 39 -0.55 -17.49 -13.12
CA MET A 39 -0.04 -16.47 -12.21
C MET A 39 1.14 -15.69 -12.80
N LEU A 40 1.93 -16.31 -13.69
CA LEU A 40 2.99 -15.59 -14.43
C LEU A 40 2.42 -14.70 -15.52
N ALA A 41 1.27 -15.04 -16.11
CA ALA A 41 0.55 -14.17 -17.04
C ALA A 41 0.04 -12.89 -16.38
N ALA A 42 -0.06 -12.84 -15.04
CA ALA A 42 -0.38 -11.63 -14.31
C ALA A 42 0.75 -10.58 -14.35
N LEU A 43 2.00 -10.99 -14.59
CA LEU A 43 3.14 -10.07 -14.70
C LEU A 43 3.07 -9.14 -15.93
N PRO A 44 2.91 -9.65 -17.18
CA PRO A 44 2.72 -8.77 -18.33
C PRO A 44 1.43 -7.95 -18.19
N MET A 45 0.36 -8.51 -17.60
CA MET A 45 -0.85 -7.75 -17.29
C MET A 45 -0.57 -6.58 -16.33
N ALA A 46 0.23 -6.81 -15.28
CA ALA A 46 0.64 -5.76 -14.35
C ALA A 46 1.43 -4.63 -15.06
N LEU A 47 2.31 -4.96 -16.01
CA LEU A 47 3.03 -3.96 -16.80
C LEU A 47 2.09 -3.14 -17.69
N VAL A 48 1.10 -3.78 -18.30
CA VAL A 48 0.06 -3.08 -19.08
C VAL A 48 -0.73 -2.14 -18.17
N LEU A 49 -1.17 -2.62 -17.00
CA LEU A 49 -1.89 -1.79 -16.02
C LEU A 49 -1.05 -0.61 -15.50
N LEU A 50 0.27 -0.79 -15.34
CA LEU A 50 1.19 0.31 -15.04
C LEU A 50 1.25 1.34 -16.16
N ALA A 51 1.31 0.91 -17.42
CA ALA A 51 1.28 1.82 -18.56
C ALA A 51 -0.05 2.59 -18.60
N VAL A 52 -1.18 1.90 -18.45
CA VAL A 52 -2.51 2.52 -18.38
C VAL A 52 -2.59 3.52 -17.23
N ARG A 53 -2.06 3.18 -16.05
CA ARG A 53 -1.96 4.11 -14.91
C ARG A 53 -1.20 5.38 -15.28
N ILE A 54 -0.04 5.26 -15.91
CA ILE A 54 0.79 6.42 -16.29
C ILE A 54 0.03 7.32 -17.27
N ILE A 55 -0.68 6.72 -18.23
CA ILE A 55 -1.53 7.43 -19.20
C ILE A 55 -2.68 8.12 -18.48
N PHE A 56 -3.41 7.42 -17.61
CA PHE A 56 -4.53 7.97 -16.84
C PHE A 56 -4.10 9.14 -15.95
N GLU A 57 -2.99 8.98 -15.21
CA GLU A 57 -2.44 10.05 -14.39
C GLU A 57 -2.14 11.30 -15.23
N ARG A 58 -1.56 11.13 -16.42
CA ARG A 58 -1.14 12.23 -17.27
C ARG A 58 -2.28 12.92 -18.01
N PHE A 59 -3.23 12.15 -18.54
CA PHE A 59 -4.28 12.66 -19.43
C PHE A 59 -5.62 12.93 -18.75
N VAL A 60 -5.92 12.26 -17.63
CA VAL A 60 -7.23 12.40 -16.95
C VAL A 60 -7.04 13.03 -15.57
N ALA A 61 -6.22 12.42 -14.72
CA ALA A 61 -6.15 12.82 -13.32
C ALA A 61 -5.51 14.22 -13.13
N LEU A 62 -4.43 14.53 -13.85
CA LEU A 62 -3.80 15.85 -13.80
C LEU A 62 -4.72 16.98 -14.27
N PRO A 63 -5.36 16.94 -15.45
CA PRO A 63 -6.30 17.99 -15.84
C PRO A 63 -7.51 18.06 -14.91
N LEU A 64 -8.04 16.93 -14.45
CA LEU A 64 -9.14 16.89 -13.48
C LEU A 64 -8.74 17.58 -12.16
N SER A 65 -7.52 17.36 -11.67
CA SER A 65 -7.02 18.03 -10.46
C SER A 65 -6.92 19.56 -10.63
N ARG A 66 -6.54 20.02 -11.83
CA ARG A 66 -6.47 21.45 -12.14
C ARG A 66 -7.87 22.06 -12.26
N TRP A 67 -8.80 21.33 -12.88
CA TRP A 67 -10.19 21.76 -13.03
C TRP A 67 -10.89 21.89 -11.67
N MET A 68 -10.66 20.95 -10.75
CA MET A 68 -11.17 21.04 -9.36
C MET A 68 -10.42 22.07 -8.49
N GLY A 69 -9.48 22.82 -9.07
CA GLY A 69 -8.77 23.88 -8.35
C GLY A 69 -7.82 23.36 -7.27
N ILE A 70 -7.36 22.10 -7.35
CA ILE A 70 -6.35 21.54 -6.44
C ILE A 70 -5.03 22.24 -6.74
N LYS A 71 -4.78 23.35 -6.02
CA LYS A 71 -3.54 24.10 -6.11
C LYS A 71 -2.46 23.37 -5.33
N ASP A 72 -1.41 22.98 -6.02
CA ASP A 72 -0.19 22.60 -5.34
C ASP A 72 0.34 23.82 -4.59
N GLN A 73 0.60 23.65 -3.29
CA GLN A 73 1.27 24.64 -2.47
C GLN A 73 2.56 25.07 -3.20
N ILE A 74 2.68 26.35 -3.55
CA ILE A 74 3.84 26.88 -4.29
C ILE A 74 5.07 26.71 -3.39
N ARG A 75 5.86 25.67 -3.66
CA ARG A 75 7.08 25.38 -2.91
C ARG A 75 8.22 26.14 -3.53
N ARG A 76 8.63 27.23 -2.87
CA ARG A 76 9.80 28.00 -3.27
C ARG A 76 11.02 27.07 -3.32
N GLN A 77 11.66 26.98 -4.49
CA GLN A 77 12.91 26.25 -4.63
C GLN A 77 13.96 26.86 -3.69
N MET A 78 14.82 25.98 -3.16
CA MET A 78 15.86 26.38 -2.21
C MET A 78 17.05 26.90 -3.00
N THR A 79 17.78 27.88 -2.47
CA THR A 79 19.10 28.21 -3.01
C THR A 79 19.99 26.97 -2.90
N PRO A 80 20.58 26.49 -4.01
CA PRO A 80 21.38 25.28 -4.00
C PRO A 80 22.67 25.54 -3.23
N ASN A 81 22.82 24.91 -2.05
CA ASN A 81 24.07 24.88 -1.32
C ASN A 81 24.55 23.41 -1.27
N PRO A 82 25.64 23.07 -1.97
CA PRO A 82 26.09 21.67 -2.10
C PRO A 82 26.58 21.09 -0.77
N VAL A 83 27.06 21.91 0.16
CA VAL A 83 27.54 21.45 1.49
C VAL A 83 26.36 21.01 2.36
N LEU A 84 25.31 21.83 2.43
CA LEU A 84 24.08 21.50 3.17
C LEU A 84 23.35 20.30 2.56
N GLU A 85 23.33 20.18 1.23
CA GLU A 85 22.70 19.04 0.54
C GLU A 85 23.47 17.73 0.80
N LYS A 86 24.80 17.74 0.72
CA LYS A 86 25.64 16.57 1.07
C LYS A 86 25.40 16.12 2.50
N TYR A 87 25.36 17.07 3.45
CA TYR A 87 25.07 16.76 4.84
C TYR A 87 23.65 16.18 5.01
N PHE A 88 22.65 16.78 4.36
CA PHE A 88 21.25 16.33 4.43
C PHE A 88 21.06 14.89 3.93
N LEU A 89 21.77 14.50 2.88
CA LEU A 89 21.71 13.14 2.31
C LEU A 89 22.49 12.10 3.14
N ARG A 90 23.60 12.48 3.79
CA ARG A 90 24.47 11.55 4.52
C ARG A 90 24.20 11.45 6.03
N MET A 91 23.99 12.58 6.71
CA MET A 91 24.01 12.66 8.18
C MET A 91 22.61 12.75 8.79
N GLY A 92 21.65 13.38 8.10
CA GLY A 92 20.26 13.40 8.54
C GLY A 92 19.48 14.67 8.23
N GLN A 93 18.15 14.58 8.36
CA GLN A 93 17.21 15.65 7.99
C GLN A 93 16.99 16.70 9.09
N ARG A 94 17.46 16.42 10.32
CA ARG A 94 17.28 17.26 11.52
C ARG A 94 18.62 17.35 12.28
N PRO A 95 19.53 18.26 11.87
CA PRO A 95 20.78 18.45 12.59
C PRO A 95 20.54 18.91 14.03
N VAL A 96 21.45 18.55 14.93
CA VAL A 96 21.49 19.10 16.30
C VAL A 96 22.02 20.54 16.25
N GLU A 97 21.65 21.38 17.20
CA GLU A 97 21.99 22.81 17.21
C GLU A 97 23.50 23.09 17.06
N THR A 98 24.35 22.31 17.74
CA THR A 98 25.82 22.39 17.62
C THR A 98 26.30 22.15 16.19
N GLN A 99 25.72 21.17 15.50
CA GLN A 99 26.03 20.86 14.11
C GLN A 99 25.51 21.94 13.15
N MET A 100 24.39 22.59 13.48
CA MET A 100 23.88 23.71 12.68
C MET A 100 24.83 24.92 12.70
N VAL A 101 25.45 25.22 13.83
CA VAL A 101 26.44 26.30 13.96
C VAL A 101 27.67 26.01 13.11
N LEU A 102 28.20 24.78 13.19
CA LEU A 102 29.35 24.36 12.38
C LEU A 102 29.04 24.43 10.88
N LEU A 103 27.87 23.94 10.45
CA LEU A 103 27.43 23.99 9.06
C LEU A 103 27.21 25.43 8.57
N ALA A 104 26.67 26.30 9.44
CA ALA A 104 26.49 27.71 9.15
C ALA A 104 27.85 28.39 8.91
N ALA A 105 28.83 28.14 9.78
CA ALA A 105 30.19 28.66 9.64
C ALA A 105 30.88 28.16 8.36
N GLN A 106 30.79 26.87 8.04
CA GLN A 106 31.36 26.29 6.81
C GLN A 106 30.77 26.85 5.52
N CYS A 107 29.49 27.26 5.57
CA CYS A 107 28.77 27.77 4.40
C CYS A 107 28.78 29.30 4.31
N GLY A 108 29.38 30.03 5.26
CA GLY A 108 29.25 31.48 5.37
C GLY A 108 27.81 31.97 5.57
N LEU A 109 26.94 31.13 6.14
CA LEU A 109 25.52 31.43 6.37
C LEU A 109 25.26 31.73 7.84
N THR A 110 24.17 32.46 8.11
CA THR A 110 23.68 32.63 9.48
C THR A 110 22.93 31.38 9.95
N LEU A 111 22.94 31.11 11.27
CA LEU A 111 22.19 30.00 11.88
C LEU A 111 20.71 29.99 11.45
N ARG A 112 20.07 31.17 11.42
CA ARG A 112 18.67 31.33 10.97
C ARG A 112 18.46 30.97 9.50
N GLN A 113 19.41 31.29 8.62
CA GLN A 113 19.36 30.90 7.21
C GLN A 113 19.49 29.38 7.04
N THR A 114 20.41 28.76 7.78
CA THR A 114 20.60 27.30 7.79
C THR A 114 19.36 26.57 8.31
N GLN A 115 18.75 27.03 9.41
CA GLN A 115 17.47 26.48 9.91
C GLN A 115 16.33 26.60 8.90
N ARG A 116 16.19 27.78 8.26
CA ARG A 116 15.20 28.00 7.20
C ARG A 116 15.45 27.08 6.01
N TRP A 117 16.71 26.82 5.67
CA TRP A 117 17.11 25.88 4.62
C TRP A 117 16.62 24.47 4.93
N PHE A 118 16.95 23.93 6.10
CA PHE A 118 16.50 22.58 6.51
C PHE A 118 14.98 22.46 6.61
N ARG A 119 14.28 23.51 7.03
CA ARG A 119 12.80 23.52 7.05
C ARG A 119 12.21 23.48 5.63
N ARG A 120 12.72 24.31 4.72
CA ARG A 120 12.26 24.35 3.32
C ARG A 120 12.60 23.05 2.58
N ARG A 121 13.81 22.51 2.75
CA ARG A 121 14.25 21.25 2.13
C ARG A 121 13.38 20.07 2.56
N ARG A 122 13.00 19.98 3.84
CA ARG A 122 12.02 18.99 4.34
C ARG A 122 10.63 19.19 3.76
N ASN A 123 10.17 20.43 3.61
CA ASN A 123 8.88 20.72 2.97
C ASN A 123 8.89 20.38 1.47
N GLN A 124 10.03 20.44 0.79
CA GLN A 124 10.17 20.00 -0.61
C GLN A 124 10.04 18.48 -0.76
N GLN A 125 10.49 17.69 0.21
CA GLN A 125 10.32 16.23 0.19
C GLN A 125 8.89 15.76 0.41
N ARG A 126 7.96 16.62 0.88
CA ARG A 126 6.57 16.20 1.07
C ARG A 126 5.96 15.86 -0.30
N PRO A 127 5.10 14.85 -0.44
CA PRO A 127 4.35 14.65 -1.69
C PRO A 127 3.47 15.86 -2.03
N CYS A 128 3.31 16.19 -3.31
CA CYS A 128 2.36 17.20 -3.79
C CYS A 128 0.92 16.73 -3.58
N LEU A 129 -0.03 17.66 -3.41
CA LEU A 129 -1.45 17.29 -3.21
C LEU A 129 -2.03 16.74 -4.51
N SER A 130 -1.66 17.33 -5.65
CA SER A 130 -2.02 16.82 -6.98
C SER A 130 -1.60 15.35 -7.16
N LYS A 131 -0.39 14.99 -6.74
CA LYS A 131 0.12 13.61 -6.81
C LYS A 131 -0.70 12.63 -5.96
N LYS A 132 -1.05 13.00 -4.74
CA LYS A 132 -1.95 12.17 -3.89
C LYS A 132 -3.33 12.03 -4.49
N PHE A 133 -3.86 13.11 -5.04
CA PHE A 133 -5.15 13.10 -5.73
C PHE A 133 -5.11 12.16 -6.94
N CYS A 134 -4.08 12.25 -7.77
CA CYS A 134 -3.92 11.37 -8.94
C CYS A 134 -3.88 9.89 -8.52
N GLU A 135 -3.06 9.56 -7.52
CA GLU A 135 -2.95 8.21 -6.97
C GLU A 135 -4.29 7.70 -6.42
N ALA A 136 -5.03 8.53 -5.67
CA ALA A 136 -6.34 8.18 -5.13
C ALA A 136 -7.39 8.01 -6.24
N SER A 137 -7.40 8.90 -7.25
CA SER A 137 -8.33 8.85 -8.38
C SER A 137 -8.14 7.60 -9.23
N TRP A 138 -6.89 7.17 -9.47
CA TRP A 138 -6.61 5.92 -10.18
C TRP A 138 -7.16 4.70 -9.43
N ARG A 139 -6.88 4.61 -8.12
CA ARG A 139 -7.41 3.52 -7.28
C ARG A 139 -8.93 3.51 -7.29
N PHE A 140 -9.56 4.68 -7.17
CA PHE A 140 -11.01 4.81 -7.23
C PHE A 140 -11.58 4.29 -8.55
N VAL A 141 -11.07 4.76 -9.69
CA VAL A 141 -11.56 4.32 -11.01
C VAL A 141 -11.37 2.81 -11.19
N PHE A 142 -10.19 2.28 -10.85
CA PHE A 142 -9.93 0.85 -10.98
C PHE A 142 -10.89 0.01 -10.12
N TYR A 143 -11.05 0.34 -8.83
CA TYR A 143 -11.94 -0.43 -7.95
C TYR A 143 -13.41 -0.32 -8.37
N GLN A 144 -13.86 0.85 -8.83
CA GLN A 144 -15.22 0.99 -9.35
C GLN A 144 -15.43 0.13 -10.60
N CYS A 145 -14.46 0.12 -11.53
CA CYS A 145 -14.53 -0.74 -12.71
C CYS A 145 -14.48 -2.23 -12.34
N SER A 146 -13.62 -2.64 -11.39
CA SER A 146 -13.54 -4.05 -10.94
C SER A 146 -14.83 -4.50 -10.25
N PHE A 147 -15.44 -3.63 -9.46
CA PHE A 147 -16.69 -3.92 -8.77
C PHE A 147 -17.85 -4.13 -9.75
N VAL A 148 -18.03 -3.20 -10.69
CA VAL A 148 -19.09 -3.30 -11.72
C VAL A 148 -18.82 -4.48 -12.66
N GLY A 149 -17.57 -4.68 -13.07
CA GLY A 149 -17.17 -5.81 -13.91
C GLY A 149 -17.39 -7.16 -13.20
N GLY A 150 -16.99 -7.25 -11.93
CA GLY A 150 -17.19 -8.44 -11.10
C GLY A 150 -18.67 -8.80 -10.96
N ILE A 151 -19.53 -7.83 -10.63
CA ILE A 151 -20.98 -8.06 -10.58
C ILE A 151 -21.52 -8.49 -11.94
N SER A 152 -21.09 -7.85 -13.03
CA SER A 152 -21.59 -8.17 -14.38
C SER A 152 -21.23 -9.60 -14.79
N ILE A 153 -20.02 -10.06 -14.46
CA ILE A 153 -19.56 -11.42 -14.75
C ILE A 153 -20.28 -12.44 -13.85
N LEU A 154 -20.33 -12.18 -12.53
CA LEU A 154 -20.98 -13.08 -11.58
C LEU A 154 -22.49 -13.19 -11.78
N TYR A 155 -23.15 -12.15 -12.29
CA TYR A 155 -24.61 -12.16 -12.48
C TYR A 155 -25.07 -13.29 -13.41
N HIS A 156 -24.24 -13.66 -14.40
CA HIS A 156 -24.52 -14.74 -15.33
C HIS A 156 -24.30 -16.13 -14.75
N GLU A 157 -23.64 -16.25 -13.59
CA GLU A 157 -23.28 -17.53 -13.02
C GLU A 157 -24.32 -18.02 -12.01
N PRO A 158 -24.70 -19.32 -12.06
CA PRO A 158 -25.75 -19.87 -11.21
C PRO A 158 -25.33 -19.90 -9.72
N TRP A 159 -24.04 -20.03 -9.45
CA TRP A 159 -23.51 -20.05 -8.08
C TRP A 159 -23.56 -18.69 -7.37
N PHE A 160 -23.76 -17.59 -8.10
CA PHE A 160 -23.96 -16.28 -7.48
C PHE A 160 -25.27 -16.21 -6.68
N TRP A 161 -26.30 -16.89 -7.16
CA TRP A 161 -27.61 -16.95 -6.53
C TRP A 161 -27.70 -18.08 -5.50
N THR A 162 -27.02 -19.19 -5.77
CA THR A 162 -27.04 -20.37 -4.91
C THR A 162 -25.63 -20.80 -4.56
N VAL A 163 -25.15 -20.38 -3.39
CA VAL A 163 -23.78 -20.63 -2.92
C VAL A 163 -23.45 -22.13 -2.79
N ALA A 164 -24.45 -23.00 -2.64
CA ALA A 164 -24.24 -24.45 -2.60
C ALA A 164 -23.66 -25.01 -3.92
N LEU A 165 -24.02 -24.42 -5.07
CA LEU A 165 -23.51 -24.84 -6.37
C LEU A 165 -22.01 -24.52 -6.57
N CYS A 166 -21.43 -23.63 -5.76
CA CYS A 166 -19.97 -23.39 -5.78
C CYS A 166 -19.16 -24.65 -5.44
N TRP A 167 -19.75 -25.64 -4.78
CA TRP A 167 -19.06 -26.85 -4.32
C TRP A 167 -19.42 -28.09 -5.11
N GLU A 168 -20.36 -27.98 -6.05
CA GLU A 168 -20.66 -29.06 -6.98
C GLU A 168 -19.43 -29.24 -7.90
N ASP A 169 -19.04 -30.50 -8.09
CA ASP A 169 -17.91 -30.95 -8.91
C ASP A 169 -16.50 -30.47 -8.49
N TYR A 170 -16.32 -29.92 -7.29
CA TYR A 170 -14.98 -29.66 -6.76
C TYR A 170 -14.20 -30.98 -6.58
N PRO A 171 -12.97 -31.14 -7.13
CA PRO A 171 -12.06 -30.10 -7.66
C PRO A 171 -12.08 -29.89 -9.19
N GLN A 172 -12.90 -30.60 -9.96
CA GLN A 172 -12.95 -30.54 -11.44
C GLN A 172 -13.85 -29.40 -11.96
N GLN A 173 -13.61 -28.17 -11.50
CA GLN A 173 -14.38 -27.02 -11.95
C GLN A 173 -13.80 -26.42 -13.22
N THR A 174 -14.65 -26.27 -14.23
CA THR A 174 -14.29 -25.60 -15.49
C THR A 174 -14.20 -24.10 -15.24
N LEU A 175 -13.11 -23.48 -15.68
CA LEU A 175 -12.86 -22.08 -15.37
C LEU A 175 -13.40 -21.23 -16.51
N ASN A 176 -14.50 -20.51 -16.25
CA ASN A 176 -15.09 -19.63 -17.25
C ASN A 176 -14.09 -18.56 -17.70
N LEU A 177 -13.97 -18.39 -19.02
CA LEU A 177 -12.98 -17.48 -19.61
C LEU A 177 -13.16 -16.03 -19.14
N ALA A 178 -14.39 -15.56 -18.94
CA ALA A 178 -14.64 -14.22 -18.41
C ALA A 178 -14.12 -14.06 -16.97
N LEU A 179 -14.36 -15.07 -16.14
CA LEU A 179 -13.90 -15.13 -14.75
C LEU A 179 -12.37 -15.19 -14.68
N TYR A 180 -11.75 -15.96 -15.58
CA TYR A 180 -10.30 -16.04 -15.76
C TYR A 180 -9.68 -14.65 -15.95
N TRP A 181 -10.14 -13.92 -16.96
CA TRP A 181 -9.59 -12.60 -17.30
C TRP A 181 -9.83 -11.59 -16.18
N TRP A 182 -10.98 -11.66 -15.51
CA TRP A 182 -11.27 -10.79 -14.38
C TRP A 182 -10.29 -11.01 -13.23
N TYR A 183 -10.09 -12.25 -12.79
CA TYR A 183 -9.09 -12.56 -11.76
C TYR A 183 -7.66 -12.21 -12.19
N LEU A 184 -7.32 -12.42 -13.47
CA LEU A 184 -6.00 -12.07 -14.00
C LEU A 184 -5.75 -10.56 -13.95
N VAL A 185 -6.76 -9.74 -14.27
CA VAL A 185 -6.69 -8.28 -14.19
C VAL A 185 -6.61 -7.81 -12.74
N GLU A 186 -7.38 -8.40 -11.81
CA GLU A 186 -7.30 -8.07 -10.39
C GLU A 186 -5.93 -8.41 -9.79
N LEU A 187 -5.42 -9.61 -10.07
CA LEU A 187 -4.09 -10.04 -9.63
C LEU A 187 -3.00 -9.14 -10.22
N GLY A 188 -3.09 -8.84 -11.53
CA GLY A 188 -2.19 -7.91 -12.21
C GLY A 188 -2.18 -6.52 -11.59
N PHE A 189 -3.33 -6.03 -11.14
CA PHE A 189 -3.42 -4.76 -10.43
C PHE A 189 -2.69 -4.81 -9.09
N TYR A 190 -2.89 -5.83 -8.26
CA TYR A 190 -2.15 -5.96 -7.00
C TYR A 190 -0.63 -6.03 -7.20
N ILE A 191 -0.18 -6.78 -8.21
CA ILE A 191 1.24 -6.82 -8.59
C ILE A 191 1.73 -5.43 -9.03
N SER A 192 0.93 -4.68 -9.80
CA SER A 192 1.27 -3.31 -10.19
C SER A 192 1.44 -2.37 -8.97
N LEU A 193 0.63 -2.55 -7.92
CA LEU A 193 0.77 -1.80 -6.66
C LEU A 193 2.06 -2.18 -5.94
N LEU A 194 2.39 -3.47 -5.87
CA LEU A 194 3.63 -3.95 -5.25
C LEU A 194 4.87 -3.37 -5.95
N ILE A 195 4.88 -3.36 -7.29
CA ILE A 195 5.97 -2.76 -8.08
C ILE A 195 6.08 -1.26 -7.84
N THR A 196 4.94 -0.57 -7.64
CA THR A 196 4.95 0.89 -7.44
C THR A 196 5.27 1.28 -6.00
N LEU A 197 5.13 0.39 -5.03
CA LEU A 197 5.35 0.62 -3.60
C LEU A 197 6.67 1.33 -3.23
N PRO A 198 7.85 1.02 -3.83
CA PRO A 198 9.09 1.75 -3.55
C PRO A 198 9.16 3.15 -4.18
N PHE A 199 8.44 3.39 -5.28
CA PHE A 199 8.39 4.68 -5.98
C PHE A 199 7.30 5.60 -5.43
N ASP A 200 6.29 5.00 -4.80
CA ASP A 200 5.28 5.71 -4.07
C ASP A 200 5.93 6.47 -2.89
N ILE A 201 5.24 7.52 -2.46
CA ILE A 201 5.64 8.47 -1.44
C ILE A 201 6.41 7.73 -0.34
N LYS A 202 7.69 8.08 -0.10
CA LYS A 202 8.48 7.68 1.08
C LYS A 202 7.78 8.14 2.35
N ARG A 203 6.64 7.52 2.66
CA ARG A 203 6.11 7.42 4.00
C ARG A 203 7.15 6.58 4.72
N LYS A 204 7.51 6.97 5.93
CA LYS A 204 8.15 6.05 6.87
C LYS A 204 7.11 4.98 7.22
N VAL A 205 6.71 4.18 6.23
CA VAL A 205 6.00 2.94 6.49
C VAL A 205 7.12 2.05 6.93
N HIS A 206 7.27 1.93 8.25
CA HIS A 206 7.83 0.70 8.78
C HIS A 206 7.18 -0.43 7.98
N LEU A 207 8.01 -1.22 7.33
CA LEU A 207 7.68 -2.36 6.47
C LEU A 207 6.62 -3.31 7.07
N CYS A 208 6.32 -3.15 8.37
CA CYS A 208 5.31 -3.85 9.15
C CYS A 208 3.84 -3.58 8.83
N ILE A 209 3.43 -2.58 8.03
CA ILE A 209 1.98 -2.34 7.77
C ILE A 209 1.50 -2.97 6.44
N ALA A 210 2.39 -3.21 5.49
CA ALA A 210 2.00 -3.80 4.20
C ALA A 210 1.69 -5.30 4.28
N LEU A 211 2.32 -6.04 5.22
CA LEU A 211 2.06 -7.47 5.41
C LEU A 211 0.75 -7.77 6.18
N PRO A 212 0.35 -7.01 7.21
CA PRO A 212 -0.93 -7.25 7.90
C PRO A 212 -2.17 -6.70 7.17
N GLY A 213 -2.02 -5.81 6.18
CA GLY A 213 -3.15 -5.25 5.43
C GLY A 213 -3.93 -6.28 4.60
N LEU A 214 -3.29 -7.41 4.25
CA LEU A 214 -3.94 -8.58 3.64
C LEU A 214 -4.57 -9.53 4.68
N LEU A 215 -4.27 -9.37 5.98
CA LEU A 215 -4.79 -10.21 7.07
C LEU A 215 -5.86 -9.53 7.94
N PHE A 216 -6.02 -8.21 7.87
CA PHE A 216 -6.97 -7.46 8.71
C PHE A 216 -7.96 -6.63 7.88
N SER A 217 -8.66 -7.28 6.97
CA SER A 217 -9.98 -6.81 6.51
C SER A 217 -11.07 -7.48 7.35
N TRP A 218 -11.20 -7.11 8.63
CA TRP A 218 -12.47 -7.22 9.36
C TRP A 218 -12.50 -6.22 10.53
N PRO A 219 -13.62 -5.52 10.80
CA PRO A 219 -13.64 -4.25 11.49
C PRO A 219 -13.85 -4.43 13.00
N TRP A 220 -13.10 -3.71 13.83
CA TRP A 220 -13.48 -3.51 15.22
C TRP A 220 -13.02 -2.16 15.77
N ARG A 221 -14.03 -1.32 16.04
CA ARG A 221 -14.17 -0.43 17.22
C ARG A 221 -13.14 0.71 17.34
N GLY A 222 -13.47 1.98 17.11
CA GLY A 222 -14.62 2.69 17.65
C GLY A 222 -14.35 3.09 19.12
N GLY A 223 -13.64 4.19 19.35
CA GLY A 223 -13.44 4.72 20.71
C GLY A 223 -12.43 5.88 20.79
N PRO A 224 -12.80 7.04 21.36
CA PRO A 224 -12.08 8.29 21.17
C PRO A 224 -10.97 8.52 22.19
N ALA A 225 -10.10 9.48 21.84
CA ALA A 225 -9.07 10.06 22.69
C ALA A 225 -9.62 10.58 24.03
N THR A 226 -8.94 10.22 25.12
CA THR A 226 -8.76 11.10 26.29
C THR A 226 -7.38 10.88 26.88
N THR A 227 -6.53 11.88 26.70
CA THR A 227 -5.50 12.35 27.64
C THR A 227 -5.81 12.03 29.11
N LYS A 228 -4.85 11.44 29.83
CA LYS A 228 -4.30 12.05 31.05
C LYS A 228 -2.88 11.53 31.34
N LEU A 229 -2.05 12.50 31.67
CA LEU A 229 -0.65 12.48 32.03
C LEU A 229 -0.57 12.45 33.58
N SER A 230 0.57 11.97 34.10
CA SER A 230 1.01 11.88 35.51
C SER A 230 0.44 10.65 36.27
N ASP A 231 1.25 9.82 36.94
CA ASP A 231 2.14 10.23 38.02
C ASP A 231 3.50 9.49 38.08
N VAL A 232 4.48 10.27 38.53
CA VAL A 232 5.86 9.95 38.86
C VAL A 232 5.91 9.59 40.36
N THR A 233 6.52 8.44 40.67
CA THR A 233 7.21 8.04 41.91
C THR A 233 6.68 8.52 43.28
N ALA A 234 6.46 7.58 44.22
CA ALA A 234 7.34 7.36 45.39
C ALA A 234 6.63 6.64 46.56
N SER A 235 7.14 5.44 46.87
CA SER A 235 7.43 4.89 48.21
C SER A 235 6.60 5.26 49.46
N LYS A 236 6.09 4.18 50.08
CA LYS A 236 6.08 3.81 51.52
C LYS A 236 4.87 4.17 52.42
N PRO A 237 4.63 3.37 53.50
CA PRO A 237 3.28 3.08 54.05
C PRO A 237 3.01 3.57 55.49
N CYS A 238 1.70 3.75 55.81
CA CYS A 238 0.99 3.66 57.13
C CYS A 238 1.46 4.53 58.33
N PRO A 239 0.69 4.68 59.44
CA PRO A 239 -0.75 4.38 59.72
C PRO A 239 -1.52 5.48 60.52
N SER A 240 -2.83 5.21 60.73
CA SER A 240 -3.71 5.60 61.86
C SER A 240 -4.03 7.08 62.14
N LEU A 241 -5.34 7.40 62.25
CA LEU A 241 -6.01 7.95 63.45
C LEU A 241 -7.50 8.22 63.14
N PHE A 242 -8.39 7.58 63.92
CA PHE A 242 -9.58 8.16 64.60
C PHE A 242 -10.43 9.20 63.84
N SER A 243 -11.76 9.13 63.67
CA SER A 243 -12.82 8.73 64.61
C SER A 243 -14.19 8.76 63.89
N PHE A 244 -15.09 7.84 64.29
CA PHE A 244 -16.57 7.98 64.25
C PHE A 244 -17.02 9.16 65.18
N PRO A 245 -18.29 9.64 65.25
CA PRO A 245 -19.53 8.90 64.98
C PRO A 245 -20.71 9.67 64.32
N VAL A 246 -21.68 8.85 63.86
CA VAL A 246 -23.15 8.89 64.05
C VAL A 246 -23.89 10.24 64.05
N THR A 247 -24.77 10.41 63.05
CA THR A 247 -26.24 10.43 63.23
C THR A 247 -26.92 9.98 61.95
#